data_AF-A0A7X8F9Z3-F1
#
_entry.id   AF-A0A7X8F9Z3-F1
#
_cell.length_a   1.000
_cell.length_b   1.000
_cell.length_c   1.000
_cell.angle_alpha   90.00
_cell.angle_beta   90.00
_cell.angle_gamma   90.00
#
_symmetry.space_group_name_H-M   'P 1'
#
loop_
_entity.id
_entity.type
_entity.pdbx_description
1 polymer ?
#
loop_
_entity_poly.entity_id
_entity_poly.type
_entity_poly.pdbx_seq_one_letter_code
_entity_poly.pdbx_strand_id
1 'polypeptide(L)'
;MFRSYYPVKTICMHGSSGSPYDNRDLWKKYKLEDFGLICEPYITIDYNKVLYLSDTGRRWNGFKMSLRDNVKSSYDFNFYGTKDILAAICELPDQILFTAHPEQWVDNVPEWLFVKGFSMLHTAYKVFYRNVKIKKQMRRQGRTHEK
;
A
#
# COMPACT_ATOMS: atom_id res chain seq x y z
N MET A 1 2.92 2.02 25.83
CA MET A 1 3.71 0.82 26.14
C MET A 1 4.93 0.62 25.23
N PHE A 2 4.90 0.88 23.91
CA PHE A 2 6.13 0.79 23.07
C PHE A 2 7.06 2.01 23.16
N ARG A 3 6.49 3.21 23.29
CA ARG A 3 7.23 4.48 23.38
C ARG A 3 8.13 4.62 24.62
N SER A 4 7.96 3.78 25.63
CA SER A 4 8.85 3.73 26.79
C SER A 4 10.17 3.03 26.48
N TYR A 5 10.23 2.19 25.44
CA TYR A 5 11.42 1.43 25.08
C TYR A 5 12.18 2.03 23.89
N TYR A 6 11.50 2.76 23.00
CA TYR A 6 12.13 3.37 21.83
C TYR A 6 11.35 4.62 21.34
N PRO A 7 12.02 5.63 20.74
CA PRO A 7 11.34 6.77 20.14
C PRO A 7 10.53 6.37 18.89
N VAL A 8 9.26 6.01 19.10
CA VAL A 8 8.30 5.79 18.00
C VAL A 8 7.90 7.16 17.43
N LYS A 9 8.58 7.56 16.35
CA LYS A 9 8.40 8.86 15.66
C LYS A 9 7.58 8.78 14.38
N THR A 10 7.29 7.60 13.87
CA THR A 10 6.51 7.43 12.65
C THR A 10 5.27 6.59 12.92
N ILE A 11 4.28 6.73 12.05
CA ILE A 11 3.05 5.94 12.06
C ILE A 11 2.72 5.58 10.62
N CYS A 12 2.02 4.49 10.41
CA CYS A 12 1.51 4.13 9.09
C CYS A 12 0.07 3.68 9.24
N MET A 13 -0.76 4.04 8.28
CA MET A 13 -2.11 3.54 8.19
C MET A 13 -2.13 2.00 8.17
N HIS A 14 -2.78 1.38 9.15
CA HIS A 14 -3.22 0.00 9.01
C HIS A 14 -4.62 -0.03 8.38
N GLY A 15 -4.81 -0.78 7.30
CA GLY A 15 -6.09 -0.82 6.59
C GLY A 15 -6.98 -1.98 6.99
N SER A 16 -8.25 -1.69 7.33
CA SER A 16 -9.28 -2.74 7.40
C SER A 16 -9.87 -2.99 6.00
N SER A 17 -9.37 -4.03 5.33
CA SER A 17 -9.70 -4.37 3.94
C SER A 17 -11.20 -4.43 3.60
N GLY A 18 -12.07 -4.74 4.58
CA GLY A 18 -13.53 -4.84 4.42
C GLY A 18 -14.34 -3.66 4.96
N SER A 19 -13.66 -2.61 5.44
CA SER A 19 -14.30 -1.42 5.99
C SER A 19 -14.45 -0.36 4.90
N PRO A 20 -15.50 0.50 4.90
CA PRO A 20 -15.53 1.70 4.07
C PRO A 20 -14.66 2.85 4.62
N TYR A 21 -14.16 2.72 5.86
CA TYR A 21 -13.39 3.77 6.54
C TYR A 21 -11.90 3.73 6.18
N ASP A 22 -11.34 4.90 5.87
CA ASP A 22 -9.91 5.09 5.71
C ASP A 22 -9.31 5.63 7.02
N ASN A 23 -8.32 4.93 7.58
CA ASN A 23 -7.70 5.36 8.83
C ASN A 23 -6.88 6.64 8.67
N ARG A 24 -6.53 7.04 7.43
CA ARG A 24 -5.91 8.32 7.15
C ARG A 24 -6.84 9.51 7.42
N ASP A 25 -8.17 9.29 7.48
CA ASP A 25 -9.13 10.35 7.80
C ASP A 25 -8.95 10.91 9.22
N LEU A 26 -8.22 10.21 10.11
CA LEU A 26 -7.83 10.73 11.41
C LEU A 26 -7.04 12.04 11.27
N TRP A 27 -6.19 12.15 10.24
CA TRP A 27 -5.34 13.31 10.01
C TRP A 27 -6.07 14.53 9.45
N LYS A 28 -7.36 14.39 9.11
CA LYS A 28 -8.23 15.54 8.83
C LYS A 28 -8.61 16.30 10.10
N LYS A 29 -8.46 15.67 11.27
CA LYS A 29 -8.86 16.22 12.58
C LYS A 29 -7.68 16.47 13.50
N TYR A 30 -6.58 15.73 13.32
CA TYR A 30 -5.42 15.79 14.19
C TYR A 30 -4.15 16.04 13.39
N LYS A 31 -3.14 16.63 14.04
CA LYS A 31 -1.81 16.82 13.48
C LYS A 31 -0.86 15.74 14.00
N LEU A 32 0.15 15.37 13.20
CA LEU A 32 1.13 14.34 13.59
C LEU A 32 2.00 14.82 14.77
N GLU A 33 2.33 16.10 14.76
CA GLU A 33 3.21 16.77 15.72
C GLU A 33 2.62 16.77 17.14
N ASP A 34 1.28 16.81 17.25
CA ASP A 34 0.56 16.71 18.53
C ASP A 34 0.86 15.39 19.26
N PHE A 35 1.24 14.36 18.50
CA PHE A 35 1.65 13.06 19.04
C PHE A 35 3.17 12.87 19.00
N GLY A 36 3.96 13.89 18.65
CA GLY A 36 5.41 13.75 18.46
C GLY A 36 5.79 12.81 17.32
N LEU A 37 4.92 12.69 16.31
CA LEU A 37 5.15 11.93 15.08
C LEU A 37 5.67 12.88 13.99
N ILE A 38 6.59 12.40 13.16
CA ILE A 38 7.24 13.18 12.11
C ILE A 38 6.84 12.73 10.70
N CYS A 39 6.21 11.56 10.56
CA CYS A 39 5.87 11.02 9.25
C CYS A 39 4.70 10.02 9.34
N GLU A 40 3.76 10.18 8.41
CA GLU A 40 2.86 9.14 7.94
C GLU A 40 3.09 8.94 6.43
N PRO A 41 3.49 7.75 5.96
CA PRO A 41 3.97 7.56 4.59
C PRO A 41 3.01 8.04 3.50
N TYR A 42 1.70 7.90 3.66
CA TYR A 42 0.73 8.27 2.63
C TYR A 42 0.38 9.77 2.63
N ILE A 43 0.89 10.55 3.59
CA ILE A 43 0.57 11.97 3.76
C ILE A 43 1.82 12.86 3.72
N THR A 44 2.89 12.45 4.39
CA THR A 44 4.09 13.29 4.58
C THR A 44 5.09 13.19 3.42
N ILE A 45 5.11 12.07 2.70
CA ILE A 45 6.10 11.82 1.65
C ILE A 45 5.63 12.43 0.32
N ASP A 46 6.52 13.19 -0.32
CA ASP A 46 6.34 13.69 -1.69
C ASP A 46 6.71 12.60 -2.71
N TYR A 47 5.69 11.87 -3.17
CA TYR A 47 5.86 10.79 -4.14
C TYR A 47 6.15 11.25 -5.58
N ASN A 48 6.28 12.56 -5.82
CA ASN A 48 6.89 13.04 -7.08
C ASN A 48 8.43 13.02 -7.01
N LYS A 49 9.00 12.79 -5.82
CA LYS A 49 10.44 12.66 -5.59
C LYS A 49 10.84 11.26 -5.13
N VAL A 50 9.90 10.51 -4.56
CA VAL A 50 10.11 9.15 -4.07
C VAL A 50 9.27 8.18 -4.90
N LEU A 51 9.93 7.19 -5.52
CA LEU A 51 9.23 6.11 -6.21
C LEU A 51 8.65 5.13 -5.18
N TYR A 52 7.33 4.93 -5.22
CA TYR A 52 6.65 3.97 -4.36
C TYR A 52 6.42 2.64 -5.08
N LEU A 53 6.93 1.55 -4.51
CA LEU A 53 6.76 0.20 -5.04
C LEU A 53 6.16 -0.69 -3.96
N SER A 54 4.99 -1.26 -4.24
CA SER A 54 4.31 -2.21 -3.35
C SER A 54 4.13 -3.55 -4.06
N ASP A 55 4.48 -4.64 -3.40
CA ASP A 55 4.27 -6.00 -3.90
C ASP A 55 2.83 -6.50 -3.68
N THR A 56 1.89 -5.62 -3.30
CA THR A 56 0.47 -5.96 -3.11
C THR A 56 -0.09 -6.72 -4.32
N GLY A 57 -0.51 -7.97 -4.09
CA GLY A 57 -1.02 -8.84 -5.15
C GLY A 57 0.07 -9.49 -6.00
N ARG A 58 1.28 -9.65 -5.44
CA ARG A 58 2.47 -10.30 -6.02
C ARG A 58 2.96 -9.65 -7.31
N ARG A 59 2.82 -8.33 -7.40
CA ARG A 59 3.26 -7.54 -8.54
C ARG A 59 3.52 -6.10 -8.11
N TRP A 60 4.41 -5.41 -8.81
CA TRP A 60 4.80 -4.03 -8.46
C TRP A 60 3.85 -2.97 -9.05
N ASN A 61 3.04 -3.33 -10.05
CA ASN A 61 1.98 -2.50 -10.65
C ASN A 61 0.59 -2.79 -10.05
N GLY A 62 0.54 -3.21 -8.78
CA GLY A 62 -0.67 -3.65 -8.08
C GLY A 62 -1.65 -2.53 -7.70
N PHE A 63 -1.28 -1.27 -7.90
CA PHE A 63 -2.03 -0.08 -7.49
C PHE A 63 -3.48 -0.04 -8.01
N LYS A 64 -3.78 -0.63 -9.18
CA LYS A 64 -5.15 -0.71 -9.73
C LYS A 64 -6.08 -1.59 -8.90
N MET A 65 -5.54 -2.52 -8.14
CA MET A 65 -6.30 -3.50 -7.33
C MET A 65 -6.41 -3.08 -5.87
N SER A 66 -5.48 -2.25 -5.40
CA SER A 66 -5.46 -1.68 -4.06
C SER A 66 -6.33 -0.43 -3.98
N LEU A 67 -7.26 -0.40 -3.03
CA LEU A 67 -8.10 0.78 -2.80
C LEU A 67 -7.36 1.87 -2.01
N ARG A 68 -6.31 1.53 -1.25
CA ARG A 68 -5.74 2.38 -0.20
C ARG A 68 -4.23 2.43 -0.19
N ASP A 69 -3.61 1.26 -0.38
CA ASP A 69 -2.18 1.13 -0.59
C ASP A 69 -1.88 1.53 -2.05
N ASN A 70 -1.96 2.84 -2.29
CA ASN A 70 -1.60 3.54 -3.52
C ASN A 70 -1.27 4.99 -3.17
N VAL A 71 -0.48 5.63 -4.03
CA VAL A 71 -0.02 7.02 -3.88
C VAL A 71 -0.17 7.74 -5.22
N LYS A 72 -0.33 9.05 -5.17
CA LYS A 72 -0.30 9.90 -6.37
C LYS A 72 1.16 10.30 -6.62
N SER A 73 1.67 9.92 -7.79
CA SER A 73 3.06 10.12 -8.17
C SER A 73 3.14 10.55 -9.63
N SER A 74 4.22 11.27 -9.98
CA SER A 74 4.60 11.57 -11.36
C SER A 74 5.31 10.41 -12.06
N TYR A 75 5.74 9.38 -11.32
CA TYR A 75 6.39 8.20 -11.90
C TYR A 75 5.34 7.27 -12.55
N ASP A 76 5.61 6.84 -13.78
CA ASP A 76 4.74 5.94 -14.56
C ASP A 76 5.48 4.64 -14.95
N PHE A 77 6.13 4.00 -13.96
CA PHE A 77 6.74 2.70 -14.17
C PHE A 77 5.69 1.58 -14.12
N ASN A 78 5.71 0.70 -15.12
CA ASN A 78 4.80 -0.44 -15.19
C ASN A 78 5.52 -1.77 -14.90
N PHE A 79 6.08 -1.90 -13.69
CA PHE A 79 6.76 -3.11 -13.28
C PHE A 79 5.77 -4.20 -12.86
N TYR A 80 5.78 -5.35 -13.54
CA TYR A 80 4.99 -6.49 -13.11
C TYR A 80 5.76 -7.31 -12.08
N GLY A 81 7.03 -7.63 -12.36
CA GLY A 81 7.89 -8.44 -11.49
C GLY A 81 9.20 -7.76 -11.14
N THR A 82 9.94 -8.35 -10.20
CA THR A 82 11.24 -7.82 -9.73
C THR A 82 12.28 -7.76 -10.85
N LYS A 83 12.19 -8.65 -11.86
CA LYS A 83 13.07 -8.61 -13.03
C LYS A 83 12.90 -7.32 -13.84
N ASP A 84 11.71 -6.74 -13.86
CA ASP A 84 11.46 -5.49 -14.58
C ASP A 84 12.16 -4.31 -13.87
N ILE A 85 12.15 -4.32 -12.53
CA ILE A 85 12.88 -3.33 -11.71
C ILE A 85 14.39 -3.46 -11.96
N LEU A 86 14.93 -4.68 -11.97
CA LEU A 86 16.34 -4.93 -12.22
C LEU A 86 16.77 -4.46 -13.61
N ALA A 87 15.92 -4.66 -14.63
CA ALA A 87 16.17 -4.18 -15.99
C ALA A 87 16.20 -2.65 -16.07
N ALA A 88 15.39 -1.97 -15.27
CA ALA A 88 15.27 -0.51 -15.24
C ALA A 88 16.15 0.16 -14.16
N ILE A 89 17.07 -0.57 -13.51
CA ILE A 89 17.80 -0.09 -12.33
C ILE A 89 18.53 1.25 -12.57
N CYS A 90 19.01 1.48 -13.80
CA CYS A 90 19.71 2.71 -14.20
C CYS A 90 18.75 3.89 -14.49
N GLU A 91 17.45 3.64 -14.60
CA GLU A 91 16.40 4.63 -14.89
C GLU A 91 15.59 5.01 -13.64
N LEU A 92 15.79 4.30 -12.52
CA LEU A 92 15.09 4.56 -11.27
C LEU A 92 15.58 5.87 -10.63
N PRO A 93 14.70 6.58 -9.91
CA PRO A 93 15.11 7.76 -9.15
C PRO A 93 15.93 7.38 -7.92
N ASP A 94 16.64 8.37 -7.36
CA ASP A 94 17.52 8.19 -6.20
C ASP A 94 16.78 7.72 -4.93
N GLN A 95 15.48 8.04 -4.81
CA GLN A 95 14.69 7.71 -3.64
C GLN A 95 13.57 6.73 -3.99
N ILE A 96 13.57 5.58 -3.33
CA ILE A 96 12.60 4.52 -3.53
C ILE A 96 12.08 4.05 -2.16
N LEU A 97 10.77 3.91 -2.04
CA LEU A 97 10.10 3.31 -0.90
C LEU A 97 9.49 1.98 -1.32
N PHE A 98 9.97 0.89 -0.72
CA PHE A 98 9.41 -0.45 -0.88
C PHE A 98 8.42 -0.78 0.23
N THR A 99 7.24 -1.24 -0.16
CA THR A 99 6.26 -1.89 0.72
C THR A 99 6.21 -3.36 0.32
N ALA A 100 6.84 -4.20 1.15
CA ALA A 100 6.88 -5.64 0.95
C ALA A 100 5.97 -6.36 1.95
N HIS A 101 5.35 -7.45 1.51
CA HIS A 101 4.54 -8.34 2.33
C HIS A 101 5.33 -9.65 2.52
N PRO A 102 6.05 -9.82 3.65
CA PRO A 102 6.95 -10.96 3.84
C PRO A 102 6.27 -12.31 3.65
N GLU A 103 4.97 -12.42 3.94
CA GLU A 103 4.18 -13.64 3.72
C GLU A 103 4.13 -14.09 2.25
N GLN A 104 4.52 -13.22 1.31
CA GLN A 104 4.57 -13.52 -0.12
C GLN A 104 5.92 -14.09 -0.59
N TRP A 105 6.97 -14.01 0.24
CA TRP A 105 8.37 -14.31 -0.09
C TRP A 105 8.87 -15.55 0.67
N VAL A 106 8.22 -16.69 0.44
CA VAL A 106 8.65 -17.97 1.02
C VAL A 106 9.66 -18.66 0.11
N ASP A 107 10.71 -19.24 0.71
CA ASP A 107 11.85 -19.82 0.00
C ASP A 107 11.66 -21.29 -0.43
N ASN A 108 10.63 -21.96 0.08
CA ASN A 108 10.34 -23.34 -0.28
C ASN A 108 9.25 -23.42 -1.37
N VAL A 109 9.45 -24.32 -2.33
CA VAL A 109 8.59 -24.44 -3.52
C VAL A 109 7.13 -24.80 -3.17
N PRO A 110 6.84 -25.76 -2.27
CA PRO A 110 5.46 -26.13 -1.94
C PRO A 110 4.66 -24.99 -1.29
N GLU A 111 5.21 -24.33 -0.27
CA GLU A 111 4.53 -23.17 0.35
C GLU A 111 4.46 -22.01 -0.63
N TRP A 112 5.46 -21.82 -1.49
CA TRP A 112 5.41 -20.79 -2.53
C TRP A 112 4.24 -21.00 -3.48
N LEU A 113 4.00 -22.25 -3.91
CA LEU A 113 2.84 -22.58 -4.75
C LEU A 113 1.53 -22.32 -4.00
N PHE A 114 1.46 -22.70 -2.73
CA PHE A 114 0.28 -22.45 -1.88
C PHE A 114 0.00 -20.95 -1.72
N VAL A 115 0.99 -20.17 -1.29
CA VAL A 115 0.90 -18.72 -1.11
C VAL A 115 0.54 -18.04 -2.43
N LYS A 116 1.12 -18.49 -3.54
CA LYS A 116 0.80 -17.98 -4.88
C LYS A 116 -0.66 -18.23 -5.24
N GLY A 117 -1.15 -19.46 -5.07
CA GLY A 117 -2.54 -19.81 -5.32
C GLY A 117 -3.51 -19.01 -4.43
N PHE A 118 -3.23 -18.95 -3.12
CA PHE A 118 -4.01 -18.17 -2.16
C PHE A 118 -4.06 -16.69 -2.54
N SER A 119 -2.92 -16.08 -2.88
CA SER A 119 -2.84 -14.68 -3.26
C SER A 119 -3.59 -14.37 -4.56
N MET A 120 -3.54 -15.26 -5.56
CA MET A 120 -4.34 -15.13 -6.79
C MET A 120 -5.84 -15.16 -6.49
N LEU A 121 -6.30 -16.14 -5.73
CA LEU A 121 -7.72 -16.27 -5.33
C LEU A 121 -8.17 -15.07 -4.50
N HIS A 122 -7.38 -14.67 -3.51
CA HIS A 122 -7.67 -13.53 -2.66
C HIS A 122 -7.73 -12.23 -3.48
N THR A 123 -6.81 -12.04 -4.43
CA THR A 123 -6.82 -10.87 -5.33
C THR A 123 -8.05 -10.86 -6.23
N ALA A 124 -8.43 -12.01 -6.81
CA ALA A 124 -9.66 -12.14 -7.60
C ALA A 124 -10.89 -11.78 -6.76
N TYR A 125 -11.02 -12.34 -5.56
CA TYR A 125 -12.07 -11.99 -4.61
C TYR A 125 -12.09 -10.48 -4.31
N LYS A 126 -10.91 -9.88 -4.08
CA LYS A 126 -10.79 -8.44 -3.83
C LYS A 126 -11.34 -7.63 -5.00
N VAL A 127 -10.92 -7.93 -6.22
CA VAL A 127 -11.26 -7.16 -7.43
C VAL A 127 -12.74 -7.32 -7.79
N PHE A 128 -13.22 -8.56 -7.88
CA PHE A 128 -14.55 -8.84 -8.43
C PHE A 128 -15.68 -8.68 -7.41
N TYR A 129 -15.43 -8.91 -6.13
CA TYR A 129 -16.47 -8.86 -5.10
C TYR A 129 -16.26 -7.75 -4.09
N ARG A 130 -15.15 -7.80 -3.33
CA ARG A 130 -14.94 -6.91 -2.20
C ARG A 130 -14.89 -5.45 -2.62
N ASN A 131 -14.05 -5.10 -3.59
CA ASN A 131 -13.85 -3.71 -4.02
C ASN A 131 -15.13 -3.12 -4.59
N VAL A 132 -15.94 -3.92 -5.29
CA VAL A 132 -17.26 -3.51 -5.79
C VAL A 132 -18.20 -3.18 -4.64
N LYS A 133 -18.30 -4.09 -3.65
CA LYS A 133 -19.13 -3.90 -2.45
C LYS A 133 -18.71 -2.68 -1.64
N ILE A 134 -17.41 -2.50 -1.40
CA ILE A 134 -16.86 -1.37 -0.62
C ILE A 134 -17.11 -0.04 -1.34
N LYS A 135 -16.85 0.04 -2.66
CA LYS A 135 -17.16 1.24 -3.45
C LYS A 135 -18.63 1.62 -3.37
N LYS A 136 -19.55 0.65 -3.37
CA LYS A 136 -20.99 0.89 -3.18
C LYS A 136 -21.29 1.45 -1.78
N GLN A 137 -20.67 0.92 -0.73
CA GLN A 137 -20.83 1.42 0.64
C GLN A 137 -20.30 2.85 0.80
N MET A 138 -19.10 3.13 0.27
CA MET A 138 -18.48 4.46 0.28
C MET A 138 -19.40 5.50 -0.38
N ARG A 139 -19.97 5.19 -1.56
CA ARG A 139 -20.93 6.06 -2.27
C ARG A 139 -22.17 6.35 -1.42
N ARG A 140 -22.75 5.34 -0.74
CA ARG A 140 -23.92 5.54 0.14
C ARG A 140 -23.63 6.45 1.33
N GLN A 141 -22.38 6.55 1.74
CA GLN A 141 -21.93 7.39 2.84
C GLN A 141 -21.41 8.76 2.37
N GLY A 142 -21.57 9.11 1.09
CA GLY A 142 -21.06 10.37 0.54
C GLY A 142 -19.52 10.46 0.51
N ARG A 143 -18.82 9.31 0.59
CA ARG A 143 -17.35 9.26 0.57
C ARG A 143 -16.89 8.87 -0.82
N THR A 144 -16.28 9.80 -1.53
CA THR A 144 -15.54 9.52 -2.76
C THR A 144 -14.04 9.51 -2.46
N HIS A 145 -13.33 8.49 -2.93
CA HIS A 145 -11.89 8.62 -3.12
C HIS A 145 -11.71 9.65 -4.25
N GLU A 146 -11.36 10.89 -3.90
CA GLU A 146 -10.65 11.74 -4.85
C GLU A 146 -9.33 11.04 -5.20
N LYS A 147 -9.05 10.97 -6.50
CA LYS A 147 -7.85 10.34 -7.06
C LYS A 147 -6.72 11.36 -7.16
#